data_AF-A0A1M5Y0Y3-F1
#
_entry.id   AF-A0A1M5Y0Y3-F1
#
_cell.length_a   1.000
_cell.length_b   1.000
_cell.length_c   1.000
_cell.angle_alpha   90.00
_cell.angle_beta   90.00
_cell.angle_gamma   90.00
#
_symmetry.space_group_name_H-M   'P 1'
#
loop_
_entity.id
_entity.type
_entity.pdbx_description
1 polymer ?
#
loop_
_entity_poly.entity_id
_entity_poly.type
_entity_poly.pdbx_seq_one_letter_code
_entity_poly.pdbx_strand_id
1 'polypeptide(L)' 'MNGNIFNSKGVHVGVVTGDAVFGLKGQKLYDLKGSNIYKLNGDLVGHLSDARDKEKRLDKTTDKLFPEG' A
#
# COMPACT_ATOMS: atom_id res chain seq x y z
N MET A 1 -2.45 9.99 -7.47
CA MET A 1 -2.32 10.31 -6.04
C MET A 1 -0.95 9.82 -5.60
N ASN A 2 -0.18 10.61 -4.85
CA ASN A 2 1.08 10.16 -4.28
C ASN A 2 0.97 10.25 -2.75
N GLY A 3 1.50 9.27 -2.02
CA GLY A 3 1.37 9.27 -0.56
C GLY A 3 2.11 8.12 0.09
N ASN A 4 2.44 8.29 1.37
CA ASN A 4 3.09 7.25 2.15
C ASN A 4 2.07 6.23 2.63
N ILE A 5 2.50 4.97 2.67
CA ILE A 5 1.72 3.83 3.17
C ILE A 5 2.24 3.46 4.54
N PHE A 6 1.33 3.49 5.52
CA PHE A 6 1.62 3.04 6.86
C PHE A 6 0.84 1.76 7.17
N ASN A 7 1.49 0.82 7.85
CA ASN A 7 0.81 -0.36 8.38
C ASN A 7 -0.11 0.01 9.56
N SER A 8 -0.89 -0.93 10.07
CA SER A 8 -1.83 -0.68 11.18
C SER A 8 -1.14 -0.27 12.49
N LYS A 9 0.16 -0.54 12.62
CA LYS A 9 1.01 -0.07 13.73
C LYS A 9 1.59 1.34 13.50
N GLY A 10 1.31 1.97 12.37
CA GLY A 10 1.86 3.28 12.00
C GLY A 10 3.29 3.25 11.46
N VAL A 11 3.81 2.08 11.08
CA VAL A 11 5.14 1.95 10.46
C VAL A 11 5.03 2.25 8.99
N HIS A 12 5.92 3.12 8.48
CA HIS A 12 6.02 3.41 7.06
C HIS A 12 6.57 2.17 6.33
N VAL A 13 5.80 1.63 5.39
CA VAL A 13 6.14 0.37 4.70
C VAL A 13 6.28 0.52 3.19
N GLY A 14 5.88 1.66 2.63
CA GLY A 14 6.00 1.91 1.21
C GLY A 14 5.34 3.22 0.81
N VAL A 15 5.33 3.49 -0.49
CA VAL A 15 4.74 4.70 -1.06
C VAL A 15 3.82 4.35 -2.23
N VAL A 16 2.69 5.02 -2.31
CA VAL A 16 1.85 5.05 -3.51
C VAL A 16 2.39 6.14 -4.42
N THR A 17 2.62 5.80 -5.68
CA THR A 17 2.88 6.78 -6.75
C THR A 17 1.98 6.44 -7.94
N GLY A 18 1.04 7.34 -8.24
CA GLY A 18 0.02 7.08 -9.27
C GLY A 18 -0.84 5.85 -8.92
N ASP A 19 -0.84 4.88 -9.83
CA ASP A 19 -1.59 3.61 -9.73
C ASP A 19 -0.68 2.43 -9.33
N ALA A 20 0.43 2.71 -8.63
CA ALA A 20 1.39 1.70 -8.21
C ALA A 20 1.85 1.92 -6.77
N VAL A 21 2.13 0.81 -6.10
CA VAL A 21 2.72 0.77 -4.76
C VAL A 21 4.17 0.34 -4.87
N PHE A 22 5.04 1.15 -4.27
CA PHE A 22 6.47 0.91 -4.19
C PHE A 22 6.86 0.60 -2.76
N GLY A 23 7.77 -0.34 -2.59
CA GLY A 23 8.43 -0.57 -1.31
C GLY A 23 9.38 0.57 -0.96
N LEU A 24 9.86 0.59 0.27
CA LEU A 24 10.82 1.60 0.74
C LEU A 24 12.14 1.62 -0.05
N LYS A 25 12.50 0.52 -0.74
CA LYS A 25 13.68 0.45 -1.61
C LYS A 25 13.40 0.91 -3.04
N GLY A 26 12.21 1.45 -3.32
CA GLY A 26 11.82 1.96 -4.63
C GLY A 26 11.42 0.87 -5.64
N GLN A 27 11.35 -0.40 -5.24
CA GLN A 27 10.85 -1.45 -6.11
C GLN A 27 9.32 -1.43 -6.16
N LYS A 28 8.73 -1.60 -7.34
CA LYS A 28 7.29 -1.78 -7.47
C LYS A 28 6.90 -3.13 -6.85
N LEU A 29 6.01 -3.09 -5.85
CA LEU A 29 5.51 -4.28 -5.18
C LEU A 29 4.12 -4.66 -5.70
N TYR A 30 3.26 -3.67 -5.88
CA TYR A 30 1.84 -3.88 -6.19
C TYR A 30 1.32 -2.83 -7.18
N ASP A 31 0.25 -3.19 -7.87
CA ASP A 31 -0.60 -2.27 -8.61
C ASP A 31 -1.72 -1.76 -7.69
N LEU A 32 -2.08 -0.49 -7.84
CA LEU A 32 -3.17 0.14 -7.09
C LEU A 32 -4.25 0.57 -8.07
N LYS A 33 -5.49 0.12 -7.86
CA LYS A 33 -6.65 0.62 -8.62
C LYS A 33 -7.68 1.17 -7.64
N GLY A 34 -7.79 2.50 -7.59
CA GLY A 34 -8.54 3.20 -6.55
C GLY A 34 -7.91 2.91 -5.19
N SER A 35 -8.64 2.17 -4.35
CA SER A 35 -8.18 1.78 -3.01
C SER A 35 -7.82 0.30 -2.91
N ASN A 36 -7.89 -0.44 -4.01
CA ASN A 36 -7.58 -1.87 -4.04
C ASN A 36 -6.14 -2.11 -4.46
N ILE A 37 -5.44 -2.98 -3.72
CA ILE A 37 -4.05 -3.37 -3.94
C ILE A 37 -4.03 -4.74 -4.63
N TYR A 38 -3.36 -4.78 -5.78
CA TYR A 38 -3.22 -5.96 -6.62
C TYR A 38 -1.76 -6.37 -6.74
N LYS A 39 -1.47 -7.66 -6.76
CA LYS A 39 -0.17 -8.15 -7.22
C LYS A 39 0.05 -7.82 -8.69
N LEU A 40 1.31 -7.85 -9.11
CA LEU A 40 1.71 -7.67 -10.51
C LEU A 40 1.10 -8.72 -11.47
N ASN A 41 0.66 -9.88 -10.94
CA ASN A 41 -0.05 -10.90 -11.70
C ASN A 41 -1.57 -10.64 -11.82
N GLY A 42 -2.09 -9.58 -11.18
CA GLY A 42 -3.51 -9.21 -11.19
C GLY A 42 -4.32 -9.70 -9.98
N ASP A 43 -3.75 -10.45 -9.04
CA ASP A 43 -4.47 -10.92 -7.85
C ASP A 43 -4.77 -9.77 -6.88
N LEU A 44 -6.04 -9.62 -6.47
CA LEU A 44 -6.41 -8.73 -5.37
C LEU A 44 -5.87 -9.28 -4.05
N VAL A 45 -5.05 -8.49 -3.36
CA VAL A 45 -4.41 -8.91 -2.10
C VAL A 45 -4.81 -8.08 -0.89
N GLY A 46 -5.36 -6.89 -1.12
CA GLY A 46 -5.85 -6.07 -0.02
C GLY A 46 -6.38 -4.75 -0.51
N HIS A 47 -6.57 -3.84 0.43
CA HIS A 47 -7.08 -2.51 0.15
C HIS A 47 -6.47 -1.49 1.11
N LEU A 48 -6.29 -0.27 0.62
CA LEU A 48 -5.98 0.90 1.43
C LEU A 48 -7.29 1.43 2.01
N SER A 49 -7.28 1.79 3.29
CA SER A 49 -8.40 2.53 3.86
C SER A 49 -8.39 3.95 3.29
N ASP A 50 -9.52 4.41 2.76
CA ASP A 50 -9.70 5.81 2.35
C ASP A 50 -9.79 6.71 3.57
N ALA A 51 -8.64 6.95 4.21
CA ALA A 51 -8.50 8.14 5.02
C ALA A 51 -8.43 9.32 4.03
N ARG A 52 -9.47 10.15 4.02
CA ARG A 52 -9.50 11.47 3.37
C ARG A 52 -8.40 12.43 3.89
N ASP A 53 -7.61 11.97 4.86
CA ASP A 53 -6.59 12.69 5.59
C ASP A 53 -5.21 12.12 5.28
N LYS A 54 -4.53 12.70 4.27
CA LYS A 54 -3.06 12.77 4.03
C LYS A 54 -2.17 11.51 4.15
N GLU A 55 -2.65 10.39 4.66
CA GLU A 55 -1.88 9.20 5.05
C GLU A 55 -2.69 7.95 4.68
N LYS A 56 -2.17 7.14 3.75
CA LYS A 56 -2.83 5.89 3.36
C LYS A 56 -2.44 4.82 4.38
N ARG A 57 -3.42 4.33 5.15
CA ARG A 57 -3.22 3.23 6.10
C ARG A 57 -3.66 1.91 5.49
N LEU A 58 -2.89 0.87 5.73
CA LEU A 58 -3.24 -0.49 5.39
C LEU A 58 -4.31 -0.99 6.35
N ASP A 59 -5.26 -1.74 5.81
CA ASP A 59 -6.13 -2.54 6.66
C ASP A 59 -5.29 -3.59 7.43
N LYS A 60 -5.73 -3.96 8.63
CA LYS A 60 -5.03 -4.94 9.48
C LYS A 60 -4.79 -6.29 8.79
N THR A 61 -5.65 -6.66 7.85
CA THR A 61 -5.47 -7.87 7.02
C THR A 61 -4.37 -7.71 5.97
N THR A 62 -4.14 -6.47 5.53
CA THR A 62 -3.22 -6.08 4.46
C THR A 62 -1.79 -5.81 5.01
N ASP A 63 -1.64 -5.61 6.33
CA ASP A 63 -0.33 -5.48 6.99
C ASP A 63 0.65 -6.60 6.62
N LYS A 64 0.15 -7.84 6.46
CA LYS A 64 0.97 -9.01 6.12
C LYS A 64 1.61 -8.93 4.73
N LEU A 65 1.12 -8.05 3.85
CA LEU A 65 1.68 -7.89 2.50
C LEU A 65 3.00 -7.12 2.51
N PHE A 66 3.25 -6.34 3.55
CA PHE A 66 4.46 -5.55 3.68
C PHE A 66 5.28 -6.11 4.85
N PRO A 67 6.23 -7.02 4.60
CA PRO A 67 7.08 -7.53 5.67
C PRO A 67 7.82 -6.34 6.32
N GLU A 68 7.73 -6.26 7.65
CA GLU A 68 8.58 -5.40 8.47
C GLU A 68 10.02 -5.86 8.17
N GLY A 69 10.79 -5.01 7.48
CA GLY A 69 12.10 -5.37 6.91
C GLY A 69 13.11 -5.87 7.92
#